data_AF-A0A851LPB6-F1
#
_entry.id   AF-A0A851LPB6-F1
#
_cell.length_a   1.000
_cell.length_b   1.000
_cell.length_c   1.000
_cell.angle_alpha   90.00
_cell.angle_beta   90.00
_cell.angle_gamma   90.00
#
_symmetry.space_group_name_H-M   'P 1'
#
loop_
_entity.id
_entity.type
_entity.pdbx_description
1 polymer ?
#
loop_
_entity_poly.entity_id
_entity_poly.type
_entity_poly.pdbx_seq_one_letter_code
_entity_poly.pdbx_strand_id
1 'polypeptide(L)'
;ILGNGKVHYLPYYLPCPKIFSMKLQYTEEKLIQLFPQLFYQQPRVLAPKRQDVLTVTPWLAPIVWEGTFNSEILDSAYRPLNLTIGVTAFAIGKYTRFVGHFLESAEKHFMKGYRVNYYIFTDNPETIPDVQLQPGRRFVVVPIKKYPSWQEISMRRMEAINKHIAETSHQEVDYLFCLDIDMVFYNAWGPETLGDIVAAIHPGYFNVPRSQFPYERRSSSAAYIPDGTGDFYYGGAVFGGLVKKVYEFTKACHMTILTDKANGIMAAWQEESHLNRHFLSHKPSKVLSPEYLWDDRKPKPPEIHLIRFSTVAKNYKEIRN
;
A
#
# COMPACT_ATOMS: atom_id res chain seq x y z
N ILE A 1 23.13 -4.40 -29.78
CA ILE A 1 24.04 -5.43 -29.23
C ILE A 1 23.34 -6.06 -28.04
N LEU A 2 22.73 -7.22 -28.26
CA LEU A 2 22.01 -8.00 -27.26
C LEU A 2 23.02 -8.64 -26.30
N GLY A 3 22.99 -8.24 -25.03
CA GLY A 3 23.81 -8.84 -23.99
C GLY A 3 23.25 -10.21 -23.61
N ASN A 4 23.85 -11.26 -24.18
CA ASN A 4 23.62 -12.66 -23.81
C ASN A 4 24.28 -12.96 -22.46
N GLY A 5 23.63 -12.57 -21.37
CA GLY A 5 23.99 -13.03 -20.02
C GLY A 5 23.31 -14.36 -19.72
N LYS A 6 24.09 -15.44 -19.57
CA LYS A 6 23.58 -16.73 -19.05
C LYS A 6 23.07 -16.51 -17.63
N VAL A 7 21.75 -16.58 -17.45
CA VAL A 7 21.11 -16.62 -16.13
C VAL A 7 21.41 -17.99 -15.52
N HIS A 8 22.17 -18.01 -14.44
CA HIS A 8 22.41 -19.22 -13.66
C HIS A 8 21.22 -19.45 -12.70
N TYR A 9 20.46 -20.50 -12.95
CA TYR A 9 19.33 -20.93 -12.12
C TYR A 9 19.86 -21.64 -10.87
N LEU A 10 19.38 -21.22 -9.70
CA LEU A 10 19.47 -22.03 -8.48
C LEU A 10 18.30 -23.03 -8.48
N PRO A 11 18.57 -24.34 -8.57
CA PRO A 11 17.54 -25.35 -8.36
C PRO A 11 17.34 -25.50 -6.83
N TYR A 12 16.09 -25.65 -6.41
CA TYR A 12 15.66 -25.96 -5.03
C TYR A 12 15.79 -24.84 -3.98
N TYR A 13 14.66 -24.19 -3.67
CA TYR A 13 14.06 -24.15 -2.33
C TYR A 13 12.78 -23.31 -2.40
N LEU A 14 11.61 -23.92 -2.26
CA LEU A 14 10.42 -23.22 -1.77
C LEU A 14 9.68 -24.14 -0.80
N PRO A 15 10.25 -24.49 0.37
CA PRO A 15 9.38 -24.86 1.46
C PRO A 15 8.51 -23.63 1.69
N CYS A 16 7.21 -23.71 1.42
CA CYS A 16 6.27 -22.72 1.90
C CYS A 16 6.51 -22.60 3.41
N PRO A 17 7.06 -21.48 3.91
CA PRO A 17 7.32 -21.35 5.35
C PRO A 17 6.08 -21.76 6.13
N LYS A 18 6.24 -22.55 7.21
CA LYS A 18 5.13 -22.90 8.14
C LYS A 18 4.34 -21.66 8.56
N ILE A 19 4.97 -20.48 8.51
CA ILE A 19 4.39 -19.16 8.74
C ILE A 19 3.20 -18.82 7.85
N PHE A 20 3.14 -19.31 6.61
CA PHE A 20 1.99 -19.10 5.73
C PHE A 20 0.79 -20.00 6.09
N SER A 21 0.96 -20.97 6.99
CA SER A 21 -0.12 -21.83 7.47
C SER A 21 -0.59 -21.46 8.88
N MET A 22 -0.10 -20.35 9.45
CA MET A 22 -0.51 -19.91 10.77
C MET A 22 -1.94 -19.37 10.75
N LYS A 23 -2.80 -19.96 11.59
CA LYS A 23 -4.05 -19.31 12.00
C LYS A 23 -3.71 -18.29 13.07
N LEU A 24 -3.58 -17.04 12.67
CA LEU A 24 -3.36 -15.94 13.61
C LEU A 24 -4.63 -15.72 14.43
N GLN A 25 -4.45 -15.57 15.74
CA GLN A 25 -5.49 -15.11 16.66
C GLN A 25 -5.47 -13.58 16.62
N TYR A 26 -6.61 -12.99 16.28
CA TYR A 26 -6.77 -11.54 16.21
C TYR A 26 -7.65 -11.11 17.38
N THR A 27 -7.38 -9.94 17.94
CA THR A 27 -8.31 -9.27 18.84
C THR A 27 -9.66 -9.08 18.15
N GLU A 28 -10.75 -9.31 18.87
CA GLU A 28 -12.11 -9.12 18.35
C GLU A 28 -12.30 -7.70 17.80
N GLU A 29 -13.14 -7.58 16.77
CA GLU A 29 -13.47 -6.27 16.19
C GLU A 29 -14.06 -5.36 17.27
N LYS A 30 -13.39 -4.22 17.49
CA LYS A 30 -13.88 -3.21 18.43
C LYS A 30 -15.17 -2.61 17.86
N LEU A 31 -16.28 -2.84 18.56
CA LEU A 31 -17.59 -2.31 18.16
C LEU A 31 -17.57 -0.78 18.13
N ILE A 32 -18.05 -0.21 17.03
CA ILE A 32 -18.28 1.23 16.89
C ILE A 32 -19.27 1.65 17.97
N GLN A 33 -18.82 2.54 18.87
CA GLN A 33 -19.70 3.19 19.84
C GLN A 33 -20.76 4.03 19.12
N LEU A 34 -21.89 4.29 19.78
CA LEU A 34 -22.91 5.21 19.27
C LEU A 34 -22.26 6.55 18.90
N PHE A 35 -22.56 7.05 17.69
CA PHE A 35 -22.05 8.34 17.24
C PHE A 35 -22.45 9.42 18.25
N PRO A 36 -21.51 10.27 18.70
CA PRO A 36 -21.86 11.41 19.53
C PRO A 36 -22.78 12.35 18.74
N GLN A 37 -23.53 13.20 19.45
CA GLN A 37 -24.30 14.26 18.80
C GLN A 37 -23.31 15.24 18.15
N LEU A 38 -23.34 15.34 16.82
CA LEU A 38 -22.48 16.21 16.03
C LEU A 38 -23.31 17.26 15.29
N PHE A 39 -22.79 18.47 15.23
CA PHE A 39 -23.34 19.54 14.40
C PHE A 39 -22.52 19.64 13.10
N TYR A 40 -23.09 19.17 12.00
CA TYR A 40 -22.44 19.19 10.69
C TYR A 40 -23.42 19.56 9.59
N GLN A 41 -22.90 19.98 8.43
CA GLN A 41 -23.73 20.34 7.28
C GLN A 41 -24.54 19.12 6.80
N GLN A 42 -25.86 19.28 6.73
CA GLN A 42 -26.77 18.23 6.27
C GLN A 42 -26.34 17.68 4.89
N PRO A 43 -26.16 16.35 4.74
CA PRO A 43 -25.96 15.73 3.45
C PRO A 43 -27.16 15.99 2.53
N ARG A 44 -26.90 16.46 1.31
CA ARG A 44 -27.95 16.75 0.32
C ARG A 44 -28.01 15.63 -0.71
N VAL A 45 -29.07 14.81 -0.65
CA VAL A 45 -29.25 13.62 -1.52
C VAL A 45 -29.22 13.95 -3.01
N LEU A 46 -29.78 15.10 -3.41
CA LEU A 46 -29.86 15.54 -4.81
C LEU A 46 -28.73 16.50 -5.22
N ALA A 47 -27.69 16.68 -4.39
CA ALA A 47 -26.57 17.56 -4.68
C ALA A 47 -25.24 16.85 -4.41
N PRO A 48 -24.75 16.04 -5.36
CA PRO A 48 -23.47 15.35 -5.21
C PRO A 48 -22.32 16.34 -5.07
N LYS A 49 -21.41 16.09 -4.11
CA LYS A 49 -20.24 16.93 -3.87
C LYS A 49 -19.17 16.85 -4.96
N ARG A 50 -19.10 15.70 -5.66
CA ARG A 50 -18.19 15.45 -6.79
C ARG A 50 -19.04 15.01 -7.97
N GLN A 51 -18.90 15.69 -9.10
CA GLN A 51 -19.59 15.40 -10.37
C GLN A 51 -18.61 15.08 -11.51
N ASP A 52 -17.34 15.32 -11.25
CA ASP A 52 -16.18 15.22 -12.16
C ASP A 52 -15.46 13.87 -12.06
N VAL A 53 -15.76 13.07 -11.03
CA VAL A 53 -15.11 11.78 -10.76
C VAL A 53 -16.09 10.72 -10.28
N LEU A 54 -15.72 9.45 -10.48
CA LEU A 54 -16.42 8.31 -9.87
C LEU A 54 -16.08 8.24 -8.37
N THR A 55 -17.11 8.20 -7.52
CA THR A 55 -16.96 8.19 -6.05
C THR A 55 -17.32 6.85 -5.40
N VAL A 56 -17.89 5.92 -6.16
CA VAL A 56 -18.23 4.57 -5.71
C VAL A 56 -18.01 3.59 -6.85
N THR A 57 -17.42 2.43 -6.57
CA THR A 57 -17.17 1.39 -7.56
C THR A 57 -18.46 0.63 -7.90
N PRO A 58 -18.49 -0.12 -9.02
CA PRO A 58 -19.62 -1.00 -9.34
C PRO A 58 -19.92 -2.09 -8.30
N TRP A 59 -18.98 -2.39 -7.40
CA TRP A 59 -19.18 -3.32 -6.27
C TRP A 59 -19.41 -2.59 -4.93
N LEU A 60 -19.81 -1.32 -4.97
CA LEU A 60 -20.21 -0.49 -3.83
C LEU A 60 -19.09 -0.13 -2.84
N ALA A 61 -17.82 -0.24 -3.24
CA ALA A 61 -16.72 0.31 -2.44
C ALA A 61 -16.57 1.82 -2.70
N PRO A 62 -16.38 2.67 -1.68
CA PRO A 62 -16.10 4.07 -1.88
C PRO A 62 -14.74 4.28 -2.56
N ILE A 63 -14.69 5.24 -3.48
CA ILE A 63 -13.44 5.82 -3.99
C ILE A 63 -13.19 7.11 -3.22
N VAL A 64 -12.13 7.14 -2.42
CA VAL A 64 -11.86 8.25 -1.49
C VAL A 64 -11.23 9.41 -2.24
N TRP A 65 -11.98 10.50 -2.33
CA TRP A 65 -11.59 11.77 -2.92
C TRP A 65 -11.80 12.90 -1.93
N GLU A 66 -11.04 13.98 -2.03
CA GLU A 66 -11.34 15.21 -1.31
C GLU A 66 -12.78 15.66 -1.61
N GLY A 67 -13.52 16.00 -0.55
CA GLY A 67 -14.94 16.32 -0.60
C GLY A 67 -15.90 15.14 -0.46
N THR A 68 -15.46 13.86 -0.52
CA THR A 68 -16.39 12.71 -0.38
C THR A 68 -16.59 12.22 1.05
N PHE A 69 -15.88 12.80 2.02
CA PHE A 69 -15.95 12.43 3.43
C PHE A 69 -15.99 13.67 4.32
N ASN A 70 -16.32 13.47 5.60
CA ASN A 70 -16.19 14.47 6.65
C ASN A 70 -15.26 13.92 7.73
N SER A 71 -14.09 14.54 7.89
CA SER A 71 -13.05 14.08 8.81
C SER A 71 -13.49 14.13 10.28
N GLU A 72 -14.30 15.12 10.68
CA GLU A 72 -14.78 15.25 12.06
C GLU A 72 -15.73 14.11 12.44
N ILE A 73 -16.63 13.75 11.52
CA ILE A 73 -17.54 12.61 11.72
C ILE A 73 -16.75 11.32 11.84
N LEU A 74 -15.77 11.11 10.96
CA LEU A 74 -14.93 9.91 11.00
C LEU A 74 -14.08 9.85 12.28
N ASP A 75 -13.47 10.95 12.68
CA ASP A 75 -12.70 11.04 13.92
C ASP A 75 -13.58 10.73 15.14
N SER A 76 -14.81 11.23 15.17
CA SER A 76 -15.75 10.96 16.26
C SER A 76 -16.09 9.47 16.41
N ALA A 77 -16.08 8.73 15.30
CA ALA A 77 -16.38 7.30 15.28
C ALA A 77 -15.16 6.45 15.61
N TYR A 78 -14.00 6.82 15.07
CA TYR A 78 -12.79 6.00 15.12
C TYR A 78 -11.88 6.30 16.31
N ARG A 79 -11.84 7.54 16.82
CA ARG A 79 -10.98 7.87 17.98
C ARG A 79 -11.36 7.09 19.25
N PRO A 80 -12.65 6.90 19.61
CA PRO A 80 -13.02 6.12 20.80
C PRO A 80 -12.57 4.65 20.73
N LEU A 81 -12.36 4.11 19.53
CA LEU A 81 -11.89 2.74 19.33
C LEU A 81 -10.40 2.55 19.69
N ASN A 82 -9.68 3.65 19.94
CA ASN A 82 -8.27 3.63 20.32
C ASN A 82 -7.45 2.72 19.37
N LEU A 83 -7.64 2.93 18.06
CA LEU A 83 -7.00 2.14 17.02
C LEU A 83 -5.51 2.44 16.97
N THR A 84 -4.71 1.40 16.73
CA THR A 84 -3.30 1.51 16.38
C THR A 84 -3.11 1.15 14.91
N ILE A 85 -2.52 2.06 14.14
CA ILE A 85 -2.30 1.91 12.70
C ILE A 85 -0.82 1.64 12.46
N GLY A 86 -0.52 0.51 11.84
CA GLY A 86 0.82 0.18 11.39
C GLY A 86 1.13 0.78 10.02
N VAL A 87 2.41 1.11 9.81
CA VAL A 87 2.96 1.47 8.50
C VAL A 87 4.18 0.60 8.24
N THR A 88 4.21 -0.11 7.12
CA THR A 88 5.43 -0.76 6.62
C THR A 88 5.98 0.03 5.44
N ALA A 89 7.30 0.20 5.42
CA ALA A 89 8.02 0.74 4.28
C ALA A 89 9.41 0.11 4.16
N PHE A 90 9.95 0.04 2.95
CA PHE A 90 11.22 -0.64 2.67
C PHE A 90 12.31 0.35 2.26
N ALA A 91 13.35 0.45 3.08
CA ALA A 91 14.49 1.34 2.90
C ALA A 91 15.76 0.52 2.64
N ILE A 92 15.91 -0.01 1.42
CA ILE A 92 17.01 -0.92 1.06
C ILE A 92 18.13 -0.20 0.28
N GLY A 93 19.36 -0.43 0.68
CA GLY A 93 20.54 0.19 0.10
C GLY A 93 20.47 1.72 0.19
N LYS A 94 20.50 2.41 -0.96
CA LYS A 94 20.48 3.87 -1.02
C LYS A 94 19.14 4.50 -0.65
N TYR A 95 18.06 3.71 -0.54
CA TYR A 95 16.74 4.20 -0.17
C TYR A 95 16.63 4.62 1.30
N THR A 96 17.59 4.29 2.14
CA THR A 96 17.66 4.75 3.54
C THR A 96 17.68 6.28 3.66
N ARG A 97 18.18 6.99 2.63
CA ARG A 97 18.16 8.45 2.56
C ARG A 97 16.75 9.06 2.59
N PHE A 98 15.71 8.30 2.23
CA PHE A 98 14.34 8.82 2.18
C PHE A 98 13.61 8.71 3.53
N VAL A 99 14.13 7.92 4.47
CA VAL A 99 13.44 7.60 5.73
C VAL A 99 13.16 8.85 6.56
N GLY A 100 14.12 9.78 6.64
CA GLY A 100 13.95 11.05 7.37
C GLY A 100 12.75 11.85 6.84
N HIS A 101 12.75 12.19 5.54
CA HIS A 101 11.66 12.95 4.93
C HIS A 101 10.30 12.22 4.97
N PHE A 102 10.30 10.90 4.80
CA PHE A 102 9.10 10.08 4.91
C PHE A 102 8.49 10.19 6.31
N LEU A 103 9.28 9.96 7.37
CA LEU A 103 8.79 10.00 8.75
C LEU A 103 8.43 11.43 9.19
N GLU A 104 9.25 12.42 8.88
CA GLU A 104 8.98 13.84 9.21
C GLU A 104 7.66 14.34 8.60
N SER A 105 7.37 13.93 7.37
CA SER A 105 6.10 14.28 6.71
C SER A 105 4.93 13.45 7.23
N ALA A 106 5.14 12.16 7.52
CA ALA A 106 4.13 11.31 8.14
C ALA A 106 3.70 11.85 9.51
N GLU A 107 4.63 12.33 10.35
CA GLU A 107 4.29 12.93 11.65
C GLU A 107 3.43 14.21 11.53
N LYS A 108 3.52 14.93 10.40
CA LYS A 108 2.69 16.11 10.16
C LYS A 108 1.28 15.77 9.68
N HIS A 109 1.13 14.67 8.94
CA HIS A 109 -0.04 14.45 8.09
C HIS A 109 -0.73 13.10 8.25
N PHE A 110 0.01 12.05 8.60
CA PHE A 110 -0.49 10.68 8.63
C PHE A 110 -1.13 10.34 9.98
N MET A 111 -2.42 10.01 9.97
CA MET A 111 -3.20 9.51 11.10
C MET A 111 -2.98 10.37 12.35
N LYS A 112 -3.05 11.69 12.19
CA LYS A 112 -2.82 12.64 13.29
C LYS A 112 -3.84 12.42 14.40
N GLY A 113 -3.37 12.29 15.63
CA GLY A 113 -4.22 12.01 16.79
C GLY A 113 -4.55 10.52 16.99
N TYR A 114 -4.04 9.64 16.14
CA TYR A 114 -4.10 8.18 16.32
C TYR A 114 -2.75 7.61 16.75
N ARG A 115 -2.79 6.40 17.32
CA ARG A 115 -1.60 5.62 17.62
C ARG A 115 -1.04 5.05 16.33
N VAL A 116 0.27 5.16 16.13
CA VAL A 116 0.92 4.68 14.89
C VAL A 116 2.22 3.95 15.20
N ASN A 117 2.41 2.79 14.56
CA ASN A 117 3.66 2.05 14.62
C ASN A 117 4.29 2.01 13.22
N TYR A 118 5.47 2.62 13.06
CA TYR A 118 6.25 2.54 11.83
C TYR A 118 7.20 1.34 11.89
N TYR A 119 7.16 0.49 10.87
CA TYR A 119 8.01 -0.67 10.67
C TYR A 119 8.85 -0.44 9.40
N ILE A 120 10.08 0.06 9.57
CA ILE A 120 10.95 0.35 8.43
C ILE A 120 11.91 -0.81 8.21
N PHE A 121 11.68 -1.54 7.13
CA PHE A 121 12.49 -2.69 6.74
C PHE A 121 13.77 -2.21 6.04
N THR A 122 14.93 -2.63 6.54
CA THR A 122 16.22 -2.16 6.02
C THR A 122 17.29 -3.24 6.05
N ASP A 123 18.20 -3.21 5.07
CA ASP A 123 19.44 -3.99 5.08
C ASP A 123 20.60 -3.28 5.79
N ASN A 124 20.40 -2.03 6.19
CA ASN A 124 21.41 -1.21 6.87
C ASN A 124 20.80 -0.38 8.03
N PRO A 125 20.54 -1.01 9.19
CA PRO A 125 19.93 -0.36 10.36
C PRO A 125 20.68 0.88 10.84
N GLU A 126 22.01 0.90 10.73
CA GLU A 126 22.87 1.99 11.23
C GLU A 126 22.71 3.29 10.44
N THR A 127 22.19 3.21 9.21
CA THR A 127 21.97 4.41 8.35
C THR A 127 20.60 5.05 8.52
N ILE A 128 19.77 4.47 9.39
CA ILE A 128 18.42 4.96 9.61
C ILE A 128 18.47 6.13 10.60
N PRO A 129 17.96 7.32 10.23
CA PRO A 129 18.02 8.48 11.11
C PRO A 129 17.12 8.31 12.33
N ASP A 130 17.54 8.88 13.45
CA ASP A 130 16.64 9.14 14.57
C ASP A 130 15.61 10.20 14.17
N VAL A 131 14.35 9.96 14.49
CA VAL A 131 13.25 10.89 14.21
C VAL A 131 12.41 11.07 15.46
N GLN A 132 12.11 12.32 15.81
CA GLN A 132 11.21 12.63 16.89
C GLN A 132 9.76 12.31 16.48
N LEU A 133 9.08 11.49 17.28
CA LEU A 133 7.68 11.13 17.05
C LEU A 133 6.77 11.83 18.04
N GLN A 134 5.53 12.06 17.62
CA GLN A 134 4.46 12.50 18.51
C GLN A 134 4.11 11.42 19.54
N PRO A 135 3.53 11.80 20.70
CA PRO A 135 3.10 10.87 21.71
C PRO A 135 2.16 9.78 21.17
N GLY A 136 2.32 8.55 21.68
CA GLY A 136 1.51 7.40 21.25
C GLY A 136 1.92 6.78 19.92
N ARG A 137 3.06 7.18 19.36
CA ARG A 137 3.62 6.64 18.12
C ARG A 137 4.97 5.99 18.37
N ARG A 138 5.25 4.91 17.65
CA ARG A 138 6.46 4.11 17.78
C ARG A 138 7.12 3.96 16.42
N PHE A 139 8.44 3.90 16.43
CA PHE A 139 9.24 3.59 15.27
C PHE A 139 10.11 2.37 15.57
N VAL A 140 10.07 1.38 14.67
CA VAL A 140 10.80 0.13 14.76
C VAL A 140 11.55 -0.08 13.45
N VAL A 141 12.87 -0.23 13.55
CA VAL A 141 13.72 -0.67 12.45
C VAL A 141 13.66 -2.19 12.38
N VAL A 142 13.31 -2.75 11.22
CA VAL A 142 13.18 -4.19 11.00
C VAL A 142 14.32 -4.66 10.08
N PRO A 143 15.37 -5.30 10.62
CA PRO A 143 16.49 -5.76 9.80
C PRO A 143 16.06 -6.85 8.82
N ILE A 144 16.44 -6.70 7.55
CA ILE A 144 16.26 -7.74 6.54
C ILE A 144 17.56 -8.00 5.78
N LYS A 145 17.65 -9.18 5.15
CA LYS A 145 18.81 -9.54 4.33
C LYS A 145 18.84 -8.70 3.04
N LYS A 146 20.02 -8.19 2.67
CA LYS A 146 20.25 -7.59 1.35
C LYS A 146 20.19 -8.66 0.25
N TYR A 147 19.47 -8.37 -0.82
CA TYR A 147 19.45 -9.20 -2.04
C TYR A 147 20.15 -8.47 -3.19
N PRO A 148 20.76 -9.21 -4.14
CA PRO A 148 21.61 -8.63 -5.18
C PRO A 148 20.85 -7.86 -6.28
N SER A 149 19.53 -8.01 -6.40
CA SER A 149 18.73 -7.30 -7.42
C SER A 149 17.54 -6.55 -6.82
N TRP A 150 17.23 -5.36 -7.34
CA TRP A 150 16.09 -4.56 -6.90
C TRP A 150 14.75 -5.27 -7.18
N GLN A 151 14.67 -6.09 -8.23
CA GLN A 151 13.49 -6.90 -8.54
C GLN A 151 13.26 -7.97 -7.48
N GLU A 152 14.32 -8.64 -7.01
CA GLU A 152 14.19 -9.62 -5.93
C GLU A 152 13.80 -8.95 -4.60
N ILE A 153 14.31 -7.76 -4.32
CA ILE A 153 13.88 -6.94 -3.18
C ILE A 153 12.37 -6.64 -3.28
N SER A 154 11.92 -6.19 -4.45
CA SER A 154 10.52 -5.84 -4.70
C SER A 154 9.56 -7.03 -4.54
N MET A 155 9.92 -8.18 -5.12
CA MET A 155 9.15 -9.42 -5.04
C MET A 155 9.09 -10.02 -3.62
N ARG A 156 10.08 -9.72 -2.76
CA ARG A 156 10.13 -10.19 -1.37
C ARG A 156 9.44 -9.26 -0.39
N ARG A 157 8.97 -8.08 -0.81
CA ARG A 157 8.18 -7.19 0.07
C ARG A 157 6.95 -7.90 0.62
N MET A 158 6.23 -8.63 -0.23
CA MET A 158 5.07 -9.43 0.17
C MET A 158 5.43 -10.51 1.20
N GLU A 159 6.58 -11.19 1.03
CA GLU A 159 7.09 -12.19 1.97
C GLU A 159 7.43 -11.56 3.33
N ALA A 160 8.21 -10.47 3.31
CA ALA A 160 8.70 -9.80 4.51
C ALA A 160 7.56 -9.17 5.32
N ILE A 161 6.59 -8.52 4.66
CA ILE A 161 5.40 -7.99 5.32
C ILE A 161 4.60 -9.14 5.94
N ASN A 162 4.33 -10.21 5.18
CA ASN A 162 3.56 -11.34 5.66
C ASN A 162 4.19 -11.99 6.91
N LYS A 163 5.50 -12.21 6.85
CA LYS A 163 6.31 -12.76 7.95
C LYS A 163 6.24 -11.85 9.18
N HIS A 164 6.45 -10.55 9.01
CA HIS A 164 6.43 -9.61 10.12
C HIS A 164 5.05 -9.48 10.76
N ILE A 165 3.96 -9.54 9.97
CA ILE A 165 2.61 -9.61 10.52
C ILE A 165 2.46 -10.86 11.39
N ALA A 166 2.86 -12.04 10.89
CA ALA A 166 2.71 -13.29 11.61
C ALA A 166 3.52 -13.35 12.92
N GLU A 167 4.70 -12.71 12.94
CA GLU A 167 5.59 -12.72 14.09
C GLU A 167 5.29 -11.60 15.09
N THR A 168 4.77 -10.45 14.62
CA THR A 168 4.76 -9.22 15.42
C THR A 168 3.50 -8.38 15.18
N SER A 169 3.32 -7.82 13.98
CA SER A 169 2.37 -6.71 13.81
C SER A 169 0.90 -7.10 14.07
N HIS A 170 0.51 -8.37 13.92
CA HIS A 170 -0.87 -8.81 14.22
C HIS A 170 -1.29 -8.58 15.68
N GLN A 171 -0.32 -8.46 16.60
CA GLN A 171 -0.57 -8.20 18.03
C GLN A 171 -0.44 -6.73 18.40
N GLU A 172 0.18 -5.92 17.52
CA GLU A 172 0.53 -4.53 17.81
C GLU A 172 -0.41 -3.52 17.15
N VAL A 173 -1.05 -3.87 16.03
CA VAL A 173 -1.85 -2.94 15.23
C VAL A 173 -3.18 -3.53 14.76
N ASP A 174 -4.18 -2.67 14.62
CA ASP A 174 -5.51 -3.02 14.10
C ASP A 174 -5.52 -2.98 12.55
N TYR A 175 -4.89 -1.95 11.98
CA TYR A 175 -4.76 -1.72 10.54
C TYR A 175 -3.29 -1.64 10.14
N LEU A 176 -2.97 -1.96 8.89
CA LEU A 176 -1.62 -1.86 8.34
C LEU A 176 -1.65 -1.23 6.95
N PHE A 177 -0.89 -0.15 6.76
CA PHE A 177 -0.58 0.39 5.44
C PHE A 177 0.83 -0.03 5.01
N CYS A 178 0.98 -0.36 3.74
CA CYS A 178 2.25 -0.70 3.11
C CYS A 178 2.53 0.37 2.06
N LEU A 179 3.56 1.19 2.32
CA LEU A 179 3.85 2.41 1.59
C LEU A 179 5.28 2.38 1.05
N ASP A 180 5.50 2.96 -0.12
CA ASP A 180 6.84 3.17 -0.65
C ASP A 180 7.57 4.26 0.15
N ILE A 181 8.85 4.01 0.48
CA ILE A 181 9.64 4.91 1.33
C ILE A 181 10.07 6.19 0.61
N ASP A 182 10.13 6.17 -0.72
CA ASP A 182 10.64 7.24 -1.57
C ASP A 182 9.54 8.24 -1.95
N MET A 183 8.67 8.51 -0.98
CA MET A 183 7.45 9.29 -1.05
C MET A 183 7.35 10.24 0.14
N VAL A 184 6.60 11.34 -0.01
CA VAL A 184 6.39 12.36 1.03
C VAL A 184 4.91 12.67 1.20
N PHE A 185 4.48 12.87 2.45
CA PHE A 185 3.12 13.33 2.75
C PHE A 185 3.04 14.85 2.69
N TYR A 186 2.05 15.38 1.97
CA TYR A 186 1.84 16.82 1.79
C TYR A 186 0.57 17.34 2.45
N ASN A 187 -0.43 16.46 2.64
CA ASN A 187 -1.72 16.82 3.20
C ASN A 187 -2.25 15.68 4.07
N ALA A 188 -3.28 15.96 4.86
CA ALA A 188 -3.87 15.01 5.80
C ALA A 188 -4.19 13.66 5.14
N TRP A 189 -3.77 12.59 5.80
CA TRP A 189 -4.11 11.21 5.49
C TRP A 189 -4.67 10.59 6.75
N GLY A 190 -5.97 10.29 6.78
CA GLY A 190 -6.67 9.97 8.02
C GLY A 190 -7.53 8.71 7.96
N PRO A 191 -8.46 8.57 8.92
CA PRO A 191 -9.32 7.40 9.06
C PRO A 191 -10.25 7.18 7.86
N GLU A 192 -10.44 8.18 6.99
CA GLU A 192 -11.17 8.02 5.73
C GLU A 192 -10.57 6.93 4.84
N THR A 193 -9.30 6.58 5.03
CA THR A 193 -8.58 5.56 4.27
C THR A 193 -8.72 4.15 4.84
N LEU A 194 -9.27 3.97 6.05
CA LEU A 194 -9.35 2.66 6.71
C LEU A 194 -10.45 1.77 6.11
N GLY A 195 -10.16 0.51 5.83
CA GLY A 195 -11.12 -0.49 5.36
C GLY A 195 -10.54 -1.89 5.47
N ASP A 196 -11.33 -2.92 5.15
CA ASP A 196 -10.88 -4.32 5.20
C ASP A 196 -9.62 -4.53 4.36
N ILE A 197 -9.69 -4.16 3.09
CA ILE A 197 -8.55 -4.09 2.18
C ILE A 197 -8.68 -2.81 1.34
N VAL A 198 -7.56 -2.12 1.19
CA VAL A 198 -7.44 -0.79 0.62
C VAL A 198 -6.42 -0.82 -0.51
N ALA A 199 -6.78 -0.25 -1.66
CA ALA A 199 -5.92 -0.14 -2.83
C ALA A 199 -5.95 1.28 -3.39
N ALA A 200 -4.82 1.82 -3.85
CA ALA A 200 -4.76 3.13 -4.49
C ALA A 200 -4.74 3.02 -6.01
N ILE A 201 -5.51 3.86 -6.70
CA ILE A 201 -5.47 3.96 -8.17
C ILE A 201 -4.13 4.60 -8.58
N HIS A 202 -3.43 3.97 -9.51
CA HIS A 202 -2.14 4.44 -9.97
C HIS A 202 -2.26 5.76 -10.76
N PRO A 203 -1.42 6.78 -10.49
CA PRO A 203 -1.52 8.12 -11.10
C PRO A 203 -1.16 8.13 -12.58
N GLY A 204 -0.60 7.06 -13.11
CA GLY A 204 -0.35 6.87 -14.54
C GLY A 204 -1.52 6.38 -15.37
N TYR A 205 -2.57 5.85 -14.74
CA TYR A 205 -3.60 5.10 -15.48
C TYR A 205 -5.03 5.42 -15.05
N PHE A 206 -5.26 6.38 -14.16
CA PHE A 206 -6.60 6.71 -13.65
C PHE A 206 -7.54 7.33 -14.70
N ASN A 207 -6.98 7.91 -15.78
CA ASN A 207 -7.72 8.61 -16.84
C ASN A 207 -7.60 7.93 -18.22
N VAL A 208 -7.15 6.67 -18.27
CA VAL A 208 -7.01 5.92 -19.52
C VAL A 208 -7.88 4.66 -19.52
N PRO A 209 -8.31 4.15 -20.69
CA PRO A 209 -9.09 2.92 -20.74
C PRO A 209 -8.25 1.70 -20.34
N ARG A 210 -8.93 0.63 -19.89
CA ARG A 210 -8.30 -0.62 -19.44
C ARG A 210 -7.39 -1.31 -20.46
N SER A 211 -7.56 -1.03 -21.75
CA SER A 211 -6.69 -1.51 -22.81
C SER A 211 -5.27 -0.95 -22.73
N GLN A 212 -5.08 0.19 -22.06
CA GLN A 212 -3.77 0.81 -21.83
C GLN A 212 -3.16 0.44 -20.47
N PHE A 213 -3.88 -0.30 -19.63
CA PHE A 213 -3.34 -0.77 -18.36
C PHE A 213 -2.21 -1.76 -18.63
N PRO A 214 -1.02 -1.55 -18.03
CA PRO A 214 0.14 -2.36 -18.29
C PRO A 214 0.12 -3.61 -17.41
N TYR A 215 -0.99 -4.33 -17.41
CA TYR A 215 -1.09 -5.62 -16.73
C TYR A 215 -0.14 -6.64 -17.37
N GLU A 216 0.14 -7.72 -16.65
CA GLU A 216 0.78 -8.88 -17.23
C GLU A 216 -0.14 -9.52 -18.27
N ARG A 217 0.31 -9.61 -19.53
CA ARG A 217 -0.48 -10.14 -20.65
C ARG A 217 -0.04 -11.53 -21.11
N ARG A 218 1.06 -12.07 -20.59
CA ARG A 218 1.50 -13.43 -20.88
C ARG A 218 0.67 -14.41 -20.07
N SER A 219 -0.13 -15.24 -20.75
CA SER A 219 -1.01 -16.25 -20.14
C SER A 219 -0.28 -17.31 -19.30
N SER A 220 1.03 -17.44 -19.48
CA SER A 220 1.88 -18.33 -18.67
C SER A 220 2.17 -17.81 -17.27
N SER A 221 1.97 -16.51 -17.01
CA SER A 221 2.14 -15.91 -15.69
C SER A 221 0.89 -16.09 -14.83
N ALA A 222 1.09 -16.37 -13.54
CA ALA A 222 0.06 -16.33 -12.50
C ALA A 222 -0.55 -14.92 -12.31
N ALA A 223 0.13 -13.86 -12.76
CA ALA A 223 -0.36 -12.48 -12.75
C ALA A 223 -1.17 -12.10 -14.01
N TYR A 224 -1.37 -13.01 -14.95
CA TYR A 224 -2.02 -12.73 -16.24
C TYR A 224 -3.41 -12.09 -16.09
N ILE A 225 -3.67 -11.01 -16.81
CA ILE A 225 -4.99 -10.39 -16.95
C ILE A 225 -5.33 -10.29 -18.43
N PRO A 226 -6.40 -10.97 -18.91
CA PRO A 226 -6.83 -10.90 -20.30
C PRO A 226 -7.21 -9.49 -20.76
N ASP A 227 -7.08 -9.24 -22.07
CA ASP A 227 -7.60 -8.02 -22.68
C ASP A 227 -9.10 -7.87 -22.43
N GLY A 228 -9.57 -6.64 -22.30
CA GLY A 228 -10.96 -6.33 -21.97
C GLY A 228 -11.36 -6.55 -20.51
N THR A 229 -10.50 -7.13 -19.68
CA THR A 229 -10.73 -7.29 -18.23
C THR A 229 -9.95 -6.26 -17.39
N GLY A 230 -10.37 -6.07 -16.13
CA GLY A 230 -9.79 -5.10 -15.21
C GLY A 230 -10.68 -3.89 -14.94
N ASP A 231 -10.76 -3.48 -13.66
CA ASP A 231 -11.56 -2.33 -13.23
C ASP A 231 -10.71 -1.05 -13.19
N PHE A 232 -9.59 -1.11 -12.45
CA PHE A 232 -8.61 -0.04 -12.30
C PHE A 232 -7.20 -0.63 -12.32
N TYR A 233 -6.22 0.17 -12.69
CA TYR A 233 -4.82 -0.18 -12.43
C TYR A 233 -4.40 0.39 -11.07
N TYR A 234 -4.18 -0.49 -10.10
CA TYR A 234 -3.78 -0.14 -8.75
C TYR A 234 -2.25 -0.05 -8.64
N GLY A 235 -1.75 0.92 -7.88
CA GLY A 235 -0.32 1.11 -7.67
C GLY A 235 0.21 0.26 -6.51
N GLY A 236 1.32 -0.44 -6.73
CA GLY A 236 2.01 -1.27 -5.72
C GLY A 236 2.66 -0.45 -4.59
N ALA A 237 2.76 0.87 -4.77
CA ALA A 237 3.32 1.80 -3.80
C ALA A 237 2.41 2.08 -2.59
N VAL A 238 1.10 1.79 -2.71
CA VAL A 238 0.12 2.02 -1.65
C VAL A 238 -0.93 0.91 -1.64
N PHE A 239 -0.94 0.13 -0.57
CA PHE A 239 -2.05 -0.74 -0.19
C PHE A 239 -2.13 -0.86 1.32
N GLY A 240 -3.24 -1.40 1.83
CA GLY A 240 -3.38 -1.61 3.27
C GLY A 240 -4.71 -2.22 3.64
N GLY A 241 -5.07 -2.09 4.92
CA GLY A 241 -6.37 -2.51 5.44
C GLY A 241 -6.26 -3.12 6.83
N LEU A 242 -7.23 -3.93 7.22
CA LEU A 242 -7.18 -4.72 8.45
C LEU A 242 -5.94 -5.63 8.42
N VAL A 243 -5.21 -5.70 9.53
CA VAL A 243 -3.94 -6.47 9.60
C VAL A 243 -4.11 -7.92 9.13
N LYS A 244 -5.26 -8.55 9.47
CA LYS A 244 -5.65 -9.88 9.00
C LYS A 244 -5.78 -9.99 7.49
N LYS A 245 -6.46 -9.01 6.87
CA LYS A 245 -6.70 -9.00 5.43
C LYS A 245 -5.42 -8.72 4.66
N VAL A 246 -4.55 -7.84 5.19
CA VAL A 246 -3.22 -7.61 4.63
C VAL A 246 -2.35 -8.86 4.72
N TYR A 247 -2.43 -9.63 5.81
CA TYR A 247 -1.76 -10.94 5.92
C TYR A 247 -2.23 -11.92 4.84
N GLU A 248 -3.54 -12.10 4.67
CA GLU A 248 -4.12 -12.97 3.63
C GLU A 248 -3.71 -12.52 2.21
N PHE A 249 -3.79 -11.21 1.95
CA PHE A 249 -3.44 -10.59 0.68
C PHE A 249 -1.97 -10.76 0.31
N THR A 250 -1.05 -10.44 1.23
CA THR A 250 0.40 -10.55 1.02
C THR A 250 0.82 -12.00 0.80
N LYS A 251 0.22 -12.95 1.54
CA LYS A 251 0.40 -14.38 1.31
C LYS A 251 -0.03 -14.78 -0.10
N ALA A 252 -1.22 -14.38 -0.53
CA ALA A 252 -1.73 -14.74 -1.86
C ALA A 252 -0.84 -14.19 -2.98
N CYS A 253 -0.44 -12.92 -2.89
CA CYS A 253 0.47 -12.30 -3.86
C CYS A 253 1.82 -13.02 -3.87
N HIS A 254 2.42 -13.27 -2.70
CA HIS A 254 3.69 -13.99 -2.61
C HIS A 254 3.61 -15.38 -3.24
N MET A 255 2.55 -16.15 -2.98
CA MET A 255 2.38 -17.47 -3.59
C MET A 255 2.33 -17.40 -5.13
N THR A 256 1.65 -16.41 -5.71
CA THR A 256 1.64 -16.25 -7.17
C THR A 256 2.99 -15.80 -7.74
N ILE A 257 3.75 -14.98 -7.01
CA ILE A 257 5.14 -14.63 -7.35
C ILE A 257 6.03 -15.88 -7.35
N LEU A 258 5.85 -16.76 -6.37
CA LEU A 258 6.58 -18.01 -6.28
C LEU A 258 6.24 -18.97 -7.44
N THR A 259 4.98 -19.03 -7.85
CA THR A 259 4.56 -19.79 -9.03
C THR A 259 5.26 -19.28 -10.30
N ASP A 260 5.26 -17.96 -10.51
CA ASP A 260 5.96 -17.35 -11.65
C ASP A 260 7.46 -17.66 -11.61
N LYS A 261 8.08 -17.51 -10.43
CA LYS A 261 9.50 -17.82 -10.24
C LYS A 261 9.81 -19.28 -10.56
N ALA A 262 8.97 -20.22 -10.14
CA ALA A 262 9.12 -21.65 -10.43
C ALA A 262 9.01 -21.94 -11.94
N ASN A 263 8.21 -21.16 -12.66
CA ASN A 263 8.05 -21.23 -14.11
C ASN A 263 9.09 -20.40 -14.89
N GLY A 264 10.06 -19.79 -14.22
CA GLY A 264 11.07 -18.93 -14.85
C GLY A 264 10.51 -17.61 -15.39
N ILE A 265 9.38 -17.15 -14.84
CA ILE A 265 8.68 -15.93 -15.24
C ILE A 265 8.88 -14.86 -14.17
N MET A 266 9.07 -13.63 -14.62
CA MET A 266 8.91 -12.43 -13.81
C MET A 266 7.84 -11.58 -14.46
N ALA A 267 6.78 -11.27 -13.71
CA ALA A 267 5.68 -10.47 -14.21
C ALA A 267 6.15 -9.05 -14.62
N ALA A 268 5.45 -8.45 -15.58
CA ALA A 268 5.83 -7.20 -16.27
C ALA A 268 6.21 -6.07 -15.30
N TRP A 269 5.44 -5.92 -14.23
CA TRP A 269 5.66 -4.96 -13.15
C TRP A 269 5.84 -5.65 -11.79
N GLN A 270 6.57 -6.76 -11.76
CA GLN A 270 6.91 -7.48 -10.53
C GLN A 270 5.67 -7.71 -9.64
N GLU A 271 5.71 -7.37 -8.35
CA GLU A 271 4.57 -7.49 -7.43
C GLU A 271 3.37 -6.61 -7.80
N GLU A 272 3.57 -5.50 -8.54
CA GLU A 272 2.49 -4.64 -9.01
C GLU A 272 1.54 -5.39 -9.98
N SER A 273 2.08 -6.35 -10.73
CA SER A 273 1.25 -7.22 -11.58
C SER A 273 0.42 -8.21 -10.74
N HIS A 274 1.01 -8.77 -9.68
CA HIS A 274 0.35 -9.75 -8.83
C HIS A 274 -0.76 -9.13 -7.95
N LEU A 275 -0.60 -7.92 -7.40
CA LEU A 275 -1.73 -7.27 -6.70
C LEU A 275 -2.88 -6.95 -7.65
N ASN A 276 -2.59 -6.47 -8.87
CA ASN A 276 -3.64 -6.14 -9.82
C ASN A 276 -4.43 -7.39 -10.22
N ARG A 277 -3.74 -8.52 -10.38
CA ARG A 277 -4.39 -9.82 -10.59
C ARG A 277 -5.24 -10.23 -9.38
N HIS A 278 -4.73 -10.02 -8.16
CA HIS A 278 -5.48 -10.33 -6.95
C HIS A 278 -6.77 -9.50 -6.85
N PHE A 279 -6.69 -8.18 -7.07
CA PHE A 279 -7.83 -7.28 -7.00
C PHE A 279 -8.87 -7.48 -8.12
N LEU A 280 -8.51 -8.20 -9.19
CA LEU A 280 -9.48 -8.63 -10.19
C LEU A 280 -10.54 -9.58 -9.59
N SER A 281 -10.15 -10.51 -8.72
CA SER A 281 -11.04 -11.51 -8.11
C SER A 281 -11.43 -11.19 -6.67
N HIS A 282 -10.61 -10.43 -5.94
CA HIS A 282 -10.86 -10.04 -4.55
C HIS A 282 -10.98 -8.52 -4.50
N LYS A 283 -12.21 -8.02 -4.69
CA LYS A 283 -12.44 -6.57 -4.84
C LYS A 283 -12.06 -5.81 -3.57
N PRO A 284 -11.37 -4.65 -3.67
CA PRO A 284 -11.04 -3.88 -2.50
C PRO A 284 -12.29 -3.23 -1.89
N SER A 285 -12.38 -3.28 -0.55
CA SER A 285 -13.48 -2.66 0.21
C SER A 285 -13.44 -1.14 0.17
N LYS A 286 -12.27 -0.57 -0.13
CA LYS A 286 -12.03 0.87 -0.23
C LYS A 286 -10.96 1.13 -1.29
N VAL A 287 -11.22 2.09 -2.15
CA VAL A 287 -10.28 2.50 -3.21
C VAL A 287 -9.83 3.92 -2.92
N LEU A 288 -8.53 4.18 -2.92
CA LEU A 288 -8.00 5.53 -2.78
C LEU A 288 -7.82 6.14 -4.17
N SER A 289 -8.25 7.38 -4.34
CA SER A 289 -7.97 8.14 -5.55
C SER A 289 -6.46 8.42 -5.71
N PRO A 290 -6.02 8.90 -6.89
CA PRO A 290 -4.65 9.33 -7.09
C PRO A 290 -4.19 10.47 -6.16
N GLU A 291 -5.09 11.13 -5.41
CA GLU A 291 -4.71 12.08 -4.36
C GLU A 291 -3.81 11.43 -3.29
N TYR A 292 -3.96 10.12 -3.07
CA TYR A 292 -3.20 9.33 -2.08
C TYR A 292 -2.00 8.59 -2.68
N LEU A 293 -1.78 8.70 -3.99
CA LEU A 293 -0.61 8.16 -4.69
C LEU A 293 -0.39 8.98 -5.94
N TRP A 294 0.51 9.95 -5.85
CA TRP A 294 0.83 10.86 -6.95
C TRP A 294 2.28 10.78 -7.41
N ASP A 295 2.55 11.32 -8.61
CA ASP A 295 3.89 11.50 -9.15
C ASP A 295 4.13 13.00 -9.35
N ASP A 296 4.96 13.61 -8.51
CA ASP A 296 5.23 15.06 -8.52
C ASP A 296 5.84 15.58 -9.83
N ARG A 297 6.32 14.68 -10.70
CA ARG A 297 6.78 15.07 -12.04
C ARG A 297 5.62 15.34 -13.01
N LYS A 298 4.39 14.98 -12.63
CA LYS A 298 3.20 15.15 -13.45
C LYS A 298 2.42 16.40 -13.06
N PRO A 299 1.83 17.12 -14.03
CA PRO A 299 0.94 18.23 -13.73
C PRO A 299 -0.28 17.72 -12.96
N LYS A 300 -0.72 18.47 -11.95
CA LYS A 300 -1.94 18.19 -11.19
C LYS A 300 -3.17 18.60 -12.01
N PRO A 301 -4.00 17.68 -12.51
CA PRO A 301 -5.20 18.03 -13.26
C PRO A 301 -6.31 18.51 -12.30
N PRO A 302 -7.35 19.20 -12.80
CA PRO A 302 -8.35 19.87 -11.95
C PRO A 302 -9.14 18.91 -11.06
N GLU A 303 -9.30 17.64 -11.45
CA GLU A 303 -10.01 16.61 -10.67
C GLU A 303 -9.25 16.18 -9.41
N ILE A 304 -7.91 16.39 -9.38
CA ILE A 304 -7.10 16.18 -8.19
C ILE A 304 -7.12 17.47 -7.38
N HIS A 305 -7.98 17.55 -6.36
CA HIS A 305 -8.07 18.75 -5.54
C HIS A 305 -6.82 18.89 -4.65
N LEU A 306 -6.41 17.80 -4.01
CA LEU A 306 -5.27 17.75 -3.09
C LEU A 306 -4.32 16.60 -3.44
N ILE A 307 -3.02 16.86 -3.32
CA ILE A 307 -2.00 15.80 -3.32
C ILE A 307 -1.66 15.51 -1.87
N ARG A 308 -1.88 14.29 -1.40
CA ARG A 308 -1.63 13.87 -0.02
C ARG A 308 -0.33 13.12 0.13
N PHE A 309 0.04 12.33 -0.87
CA PHE A 309 1.24 11.49 -0.83
C PHE A 309 1.80 11.32 -2.24
N SER A 310 3.08 11.67 -2.43
CA SER A 310 3.68 11.75 -3.76
C SER A 310 5.14 11.34 -3.79
N THR A 311 5.60 10.89 -4.96
CA THR A 311 6.99 10.45 -5.16
C THR A 311 7.99 11.58 -5.03
N VAL A 312 9.07 11.35 -4.30
CA VAL A 312 10.23 12.26 -4.31
C VAL A 312 10.97 12.13 -5.64
N ALA A 313 11.34 13.29 -6.22
CA ALA A 313 12.17 13.36 -7.42
C ALA A 313 13.52 12.67 -7.18
N LYS A 314 13.88 11.74 -8.07
CA LYS A 314 15.08 10.90 -7.90
C LYS A 314 15.62 10.38 -9.21
N ASN A 315 16.93 10.10 -9.24
CA ASN A 315 17.57 9.41 -10.34
C ASN A 315 17.55 7.89 -10.12
N TYR A 316 16.69 7.19 -10.85
CA TYR A 316 16.56 5.72 -10.71
C TYR A 316 17.86 4.96 -10.96
N LYS A 317 18.73 5.43 -11.87
CA LYS A 317 20.02 4.77 -12.13
C LYS A 317 20.98 4.92 -10.97
N GLU A 318 20.94 6.03 -10.25
CA GLU A 318 21.81 6.27 -9.09
C GLU A 318 21.35 5.42 -7.89
N ILE A 319 20.04 5.36 -7.65
CA ILE A 319 19.49 4.78 -6.43
C ILE A 319 19.39 3.25 -6.50
N ARG A 320 19.16 2.68 -7.69
CA ARG A 320 18.99 1.24 -7.88
C ARG A 320 20.29 0.45 -8.05
N ASN A 321 21.44 1.13 -8.13
CA ASN A 321 22.76 0.52 -8.32
C ASN A 321 23.65 0.66 -7.09
#